data_AF-R6LWH2-F1
#
_entry.id   AF-R6LWH2-F1
#
_cell.length_a   1.000
_cell.length_b   1.000
_cell.length_c   1.000
_cell.angle_alpha   90.00
_cell.angle_beta   90.00
_cell.angle_gamma   90.00
#
_symmetry.space_group_name_H-M   'P 1'
#
loop_
_entity.id
_entity.type
_entity.pdbx_description
1 polymer ?
#
loop_
_entity_poly.entity_id
_entity_poly.type
_entity_poly.pdbx_seq_one_letter_code
_entity_poly.pdbx_strand_id
1 'polypeptide(L)'
;MTSKQRTELKAQAMKLDSIFQIGKSSLTPQSIEAIRAALKARELIKINVLKNCDDDTNELANLIAERTGAEVVQVIGKKIILYKQNMQKLEKRRLAEKRAEKKKEAAKKRARENKRGTKSEWTRADSLRKKSQAKKNK
;
A
#
# COMPACT_ATOMS: atom_id res chain seq x y z
N MET A 1 4.83 15.84 12.47
CA MET A 1 4.13 15.87 11.15
C MET A 1 4.06 17.27 10.53
N THR A 2 4.06 17.38 9.19
CA THR A 2 3.63 18.62 8.50
C THR A 2 2.09 18.69 8.38
N SER A 3 1.53 19.90 8.23
CA SER A 3 0.08 20.12 8.12
C SER A 3 -0.56 19.40 6.93
N LYS A 4 0.11 19.43 5.76
CA LYS A 4 -0.35 18.73 4.54
C LYS A 4 -0.43 17.22 4.75
N GLN A 5 0.62 16.63 5.33
CA GLN A 5 0.64 15.19 5.61
C GLN A 5 -0.45 14.79 6.62
N ARG A 6 -0.72 15.64 7.63
CA ARG A 6 -1.77 15.36 8.64
C ARG A 6 -3.14 15.26 7.99
N THR A 7 -3.46 16.16 7.06
CA THR A 7 -4.72 16.13 6.30
C THR A 7 -4.83 14.89 5.42
N GLU A 8 -3.74 14.47 4.78
CA GLU A 8 -3.72 13.27 3.95
C GLU A 8 -3.93 11.99 4.78
N LEU A 9 -3.22 11.85 5.91
CA LEU A 9 -3.43 10.73 6.84
C LEU A 9 -4.83 10.72 7.44
N LYS A 10 -5.40 11.90 7.74
CA LYS A 10 -6.79 12.02 8.18
C LYS A 10 -7.77 11.48 7.13
N ALA A 11 -7.60 11.88 5.88
CA ALA A 11 -8.46 11.42 4.78
C ALA A 11 -8.36 9.90 4.57
N GLN A 12 -7.15 9.34 4.68
CA GLN A 12 -6.93 7.88 4.64
C GLN A 12 -7.58 7.19 5.85
N ALA A 13 -7.38 7.74 7.05
CA ALA A 13 -7.91 7.20 8.28
C ALA A 13 -9.43 7.19 8.29
N MET A 14 -10.11 8.18 7.72
CA MET A 14 -11.59 8.21 7.66
C MET A 14 -12.18 6.96 6.99
N LYS A 15 -11.52 6.43 5.96
CA LYS A 15 -11.94 5.22 5.22
C LYS A 15 -11.59 3.91 5.92
N LEU A 16 -10.71 3.94 6.93
CA LEU A 16 -10.28 2.74 7.65
C LEU A 16 -11.27 2.39 8.76
N ASP A 17 -11.52 1.10 8.97
CA ASP A 17 -12.26 0.64 10.13
C ASP A 17 -11.41 0.63 11.40
N SER A 18 -12.08 0.77 12.54
CA SER A 18 -11.44 0.65 13.85
C SER A 18 -11.10 -0.81 14.11
N ILE A 19 -9.81 -1.10 14.29
CA ILE A 19 -9.33 -2.48 14.52
C ILE A 19 -9.31 -2.79 16.02
N PHE A 20 -9.13 -1.76 16.85
CA PHE A 20 -9.07 -1.90 18.30
C PHE A 20 -10.19 -1.13 18.97
N GLN A 21 -10.60 -1.64 20.12
CA GLN A 21 -11.60 -1.01 20.98
C GLN A 21 -11.09 -0.91 22.42
N ILE A 22 -11.25 0.26 23.04
CA ILE A 22 -10.86 0.55 24.43
C ILE A 22 -12.14 0.83 25.24
N GLY A 23 -12.42 0.02 26.26
CA GLY A 23 -13.39 0.30 27.34
C GLY A 23 -12.74 0.66 28.68
N LYS A 24 -13.50 0.54 29.78
CA LYS A 24 -13.15 1.02 31.14
C LYS A 24 -11.83 0.50 31.72
N SER A 25 -11.44 -0.74 31.42
CA SER A 25 -10.26 -1.38 32.04
C SER A 25 -9.24 -1.88 31.02
N SER A 26 -9.35 -1.46 29.77
CA SER A 26 -8.61 -2.07 28.66
C SER A 26 -7.29 -1.39 28.33
N LEU A 27 -6.86 -0.39 29.08
CA LEU A 27 -5.51 0.16 28.91
C LEU A 27 -4.47 -0.69 29.67
N THR A 28 -4.41 -1.97 29.31
CA THR A 28 -3.41 -2.89 29.88
C THR A 28 -2.09 -2.81 29.10
N PRO A 29 -0.96 -3.19 29.71
CA PRO A 29 0.31 -3.31 28.98
C PRO A 29 0.22 -4.23 27.76
N GLN A 30 -0.59 -5.29 27.84
CA GLN A 30 -0.85 -6.23 26.76
C GLN A 30 -1.56 -5.55 25.58
N SER A 31 -2.57 -4.71 25.87
CA SER A 31 -3.28 -3.94 24.85
C SER A 31 -2.35 -2.95 24.15
N ILE A 32 -1.44 -2.31 24.88
CA ILE A 32 -0.44 -1.39 24.31
C ILE A 32 0.53 -2.14 23.39
N GLU A 33 0.99 -3.33 23.78
CA GLU A 33 1.86 -4.15 22.93
C GLU A 33 1.13 -4.61 21.66
N ALA A 34 -0.15 -5.00 21.77
CA ALA A 34 -0.97 -5.34 20.61
C ALA A 34 -1.13 -4.15 19.65
N ILE A 35 -1.39 -2.95 20.19
CA ILE A 35 -1.45 -1.69 19.41
C ILE A 35 -0.10 -1.42 18.75
N ARG A 36 1.02 -1.60 19.45
CA ARG A 36 2.38 -1.43 18.93
C ARG A 36 2.65 -2.39 17.77
N ALA A 37 2.27 -3.66 17.89
CA ALA A 37 2.39 -4.65 16.84
C ALA A 37 1.55 -4.28 15.61
N ALA A 38 0.32 -3.82 15.81
CA ALA A 38 -0.55 -3.39 14.72
C ALA A 38 -0.04 -2.13 14.01
N LEU A 39 0.49 -1.15 14.76
CA LEU A 39 1.16 0.03 14.21
C LEU A 39 2.36 -0.36 13.34
N LYS A 40 3.15 -1.34 13.78
CA LYS A 40 4.29 -1.84 12.99
C LYS A 40 3.84 -2.45 11.65
N ALA A 41 2.71 -3.14 11.62
CA ALA A 41 2.19 -3.77 10.40
C ALA A 41 1.51 -2.76 9.45
N ARG A 42 0.63 -1.90 9.99
CA ARG A 42 -0.29 -1.07 9.19
C ARG A 42 0.10 0.40 9.08
N GLU A 43 1.04 0.88 9.90
CA GLU A 43 1.54 2.26 9.99
C GLU A 43 0.48 3.29 10.42
N LEU A 44 -0.77 3.14 9.98
CA LEU A 44 -1.92 3.95 10.35
C LEU A 44 -2.99 3.03 10.96
N ILE A 45 -3.44 3.36 12.15
CA ILE A 45 -4.52 2.62 12.82
C ILE A 45 -5.60 3.56 13.34
N LYS A 46 -6.82 3.04 13.40
CA LYS A 46 -7.96 3.68 14.04
C LYS A 46 -8.38 2.85 15.24
N ILE A 47 -8.51 3.50 16.39
CA ILE A 47 -8.95 2.90 17.65
C ILE A 47 -10.30 3.50 18.01
N ASN A 48 -11.24 2.67 18.45
CA ASN A 48 -12.53 3.12 18.96
C ASN A 48 -12.53 3.08 20.49
N VAL A 49 -13.03 4.12 21.14
CA VAL A 49 -13.21 4.19 22.58
C VAL A 49 -14.69 3.95 22.86
N LEU A 50 -14.98 3.01 23.75
CA LEU A 50 -16.34 2.66 24.14
C LEU A 50 -16.96 3.80 24.93
N LYS A 51 -18.29 3.86 24.89
CA LYS A 51 -19.05 4.88 25.61
C LYS A 51 -18.80 4.84 27.10
N ASN A 52 -18.47 3.67 27.62
CA ASN A 52 -18.22 3.42 29.03
C ASN A 52 -16.86 3.95 29.50
N CYS A 53 -15.93 4.35 28.65
CA CYS A 53 -14.68 4.95 29.16
C CYS A 53 -14.98 6.37 29.64
N ASP A 54 -14.72 6.61 30.93
CA ASP A 54 -14.90 7.90 31.60
C ASP A 54 -13.66 8.81 31.41
N ASP A 55 -12.57 8.26 30.88
CA ASP A 55 -11.33 8.99 30.60
C ASP A 55 -11.45 9.87 29.34
N ASP A 56 -10.71 10.97 29.33
CA ASP A 56 -10.64 11.87 28.20
C ASP A 56 -9.96 11.21 27.00
N THR A 57 -10.64 11.23 25.85
CA THR A 57 -10.15 10.55 24.65
C THR A 57 -8.84 11.18 24.14
N ASN A 58 -8.62 12.47 24.40
CA ASN A 58 -7.37 13.16 24.06
C ASN A 58 -6.21 12.71 24.95
N GLU A 59 -6.43 12.59 26.25
CA GLU A 59 -5.40 12.12 27.18
C GLU A 59 -5.04 10.67 26.88
N LEU A 60 -6.05 9.84 26.63
CA LEU A 60 -5.87 8.45 26.22
C LEU A 60 -5.06 8.34 24.93
N ALA A 61 -5.33 9.20 23.95
CA ALA A 61 -4.59 9.25 22.69
C ALA A 61 -3.11 9.59 22.92
N ASN A 62 -2.83 10.61 23.74
CA ASN A 62 -1.47 11.01 24.08
C ASN A 62 -0.73 9.91 24.83
N LEU A 63 -1.37 9.29 25.81
CA LEU A 63 -0.78 8.22 26.60
C LEU A 63 -0.45 6.99 25.73
N ILE A 64 -1.36 6.57 24.85
CA ILE A 64 -1.08 5.49 23.89
C ILE A 64 0.05 5.89 22.94
N ALA A 65 0.05 7.12 22.44
CA ALA A 65 1.08 7.64 21.55
C ALA A 65 2.47 7.62 22.20
N GLU A 66 2.59 8.09 23.45
CA GLU A 66 3.82 8.06 24.24
C GLU A 66 4.33 6.64 24.44
N ARG A 67 3.46 5.72 24.89
CA ARG A 67 3.86 4.32 25.16
C ARG A 67 4.20 3.52 23.91
N THR A 68 3.61 3.87 22.77
CA THR A 68 3.85 3.17 21.49
C THR A 68 4.90 3.86 20.62
N GLY A 69 5.30 5.10 20.95
CA GLY A 69 6.13 5.95 20.11
C GLY A 69 5.47 6.26 18.77
N ALA A 70 4.15 6.45 18.79
CA ALA A 70 3.36 6.86 17.62
C ALA A 70 3.00 8.34 17.72
N GLU A 71 2.60 8.95 16.60
CA GLU A 71 2.12 10.32 16.55
C GLU A 71 0.58 10.33 16.46
N VAL A 72 -0.06 11.17 17.28
CA VAL A 72 -1.51 11.39 17.20
C VAL A 72 -1.81 12.27 15.99
N VAL A 73 -2.57 11.75 15.02
CA VAL A 73 -2.98 12.51 13.83
C VAL A 73 -4.18 13.39 14.17
N GLN A 74 -5.22 12.77 14.72
CA GLN A 74 -6.44 13.44 15.15
C GLN A 74 -7.28 12.53 16.05
N VAL A 75 -8.01 13.15 16.97
CA VAL A 75 -9.10 12.53 17.73
C VAL A 75 -10.45 13.00 17.15
N ILE A 76 -11.35 12.06 16.86
CA ILE A 76 -12.69 12.32 16.29
C ILE A 76 -13.72 11.69 17.22
N GLY A 77 -14.30 12.50 18.12
CA GLY A 77 -15.22 12.00 19.15
C GLY A 77 -14.54 10.91 19.98
N LYS A 78 -15.11 9.69 19.98
CA LYS A 78 -14.51 8.53 20.65
C LYS A 78 -13.55 7.72 19.77
N LYS A 79 -13.11 8.23 18.62
CA LYS A 79 -12.16 7.53 17.73
C LYS A 79 -10.81 8.21 17.76
N ILE A 80 -9.75 7.43 17.93
CA ILE A 80 -8.36 7.91 17.95
C ILE A 80 -7.65 7.43 16.69
N ILE A 81 -6.96 8.34 16.01
CA ILE A 81 -6.14 8.03 14.83
C ILE A 81 -4.68 8.17 15.20
N LEU A 82 -3.94 7.07 15.13
CA LEU A 82 -2.51 7.02 15.42
C LEU A 82 -1.73 6.63 14.17
N TYR A 83 -0.58 7.28 13.99
CA TYR A 83 0.33 7.00 12.90
C TYR A 83 1.74 6.75 13.42
N LYS A 84 2.39 5.73 12.88
CA LYS A 84 3.81 5.44 13.09
C LYS A 84 4.47 5.11 11.77
N GLN A 85 5.44 5.94 11.39
CA GLN A 85 6.19 5.72 10.16
C GLN A 85 7.05 4.45 10.30
N ASN A 86 6.86 3.46 9.41
CA ASN A 86 7.69 2.27 9.39
C ASN A 86 8.71 2.34 8.23
N MET A 87 9.96 2.62 8.58
CA MET A 87 11.06 2.74 7.62
C MET A 87 11.26 1.47 6.78
N GLN A 88 11.01 0.29 7.35
CA GLN A 88 11.21 -0.99 6.65
C GLN A 88 10.16 -1.26 5.56
N LYS A 89 8.95 -0.72 5.71
CA LYS A 89 7.86 -0.93 4.74
C LYS A 89 7.99 0.01 3.54
N LEU A 90 8.51 1.22 3.75
CA LEU A 90 8.90 2.15 2.69
C LEU A 90 9.94 1.55 1.73
N GLU A 91 10.95 0.86 2.26
CA GLU A 91 11.98 0.21 1.44
C GLU A 91 11.41 -0.95 0.61
N LYS A 92 10.56 -1.78 1.22
CA LYS A 92 9.89 -2.89 0.52
C LYS A 92 8.95 -2.39 -0.59
N ARG A 93 8.23 -1.30 -0.36
CA ARG A 93 7.32 -0.69 -1.36
C ARG A 93 8.10 -0.12 -2.54
N ARG A 94 9.20 0.60 -2.29
CA ARG A 94 10.13 1.08 -3.33
C ARG A 94 10.75 -0.06 -4.14
N LEU A 95 11.12 -1.17 -3.49
CA LEU A 95 11.67 -2.33 -4.18
C LEU A 95 10.63 -3.03 -5.06
N ALA A 96 9.37 -3.11 -4.60
CA ALA A 96 8.27 -3.68 -5.36
C ALA A 96 7.91 -2.83 -6.60
N GLU A 97 7.88 -1.51 -6.46
CA GLU A 97 7.65 -0.56 -7.56
C GLU A 97 8.74 -0.70 -8.64
N LYS A 98 10.02 -0.72 -8.23
CA LYS A 98 11.16 -0.95 -9.15
C LYS A 98 11.07 -2.29 -9.87
N ARG A 99 10.59 -3.34 -9.20
CA ARG A 99 10.39 -4.68 -9.80
C ARG A 99 9.23 -4.69 -10.79
N ALA A 100 8.13 -4.00 -10.51
CA ALA A 100 6.99 -3.89 -11.41
C ALA A 100 7.34 -3.12 -12.68
N GLU A 101 8.13 -2.06 -12.56
CA GLU A 101 8.58 -1.23 -13.69
C GLU A 101 9.53 -1.99 -14.62
N LYS A 102 10.52 -2.70 -14.06
CA LYS A 102 11.40 -3.62 -14.83
C LYS A 102 10.60 -4.71 -15.55
N LYS A 103 9.55 -5.26 -14.92
CA LYS A 103 8.70 -6.29 -15.52
C LYS A 103 7.85 -5.75 -16.68
N LYS A 104 7.33 -4.53 -16.56
CA LYS A 104 6.62 -3.83 -17.65
C LYS A 104 7.55 -3.53 -18.82
N GLU A 105 8.77 -3.07 -18.55
CA GLU A 105 9.75 -2.77 -19.60
C GLU A 105 10.19 -4.04 -20.34
N ALA A 106 10.45 -5.13 -19.61
CA ALA A 106 10.78 -6.43 -20.19
C ALA A 106 9.64 -7.00 -21.05
N ALA A 107 8.38 -6.87 -20.59
CA ALA A 107 7.21 -7.28 -21.37
C ALA A 107 7.07 -6.46 -22.67
N LYS A 108 7.32 -5.15 -22.61
CA LYS A 108 7.24 -4.25 -23.77
C LYS A 108 8.35 -4.54 -24.79
N LYS A 109 9.56 -4.89 -24.33
CA LYS A 109 10.68 -5.36 -25.19
C LYS A 109 10.33 -6.68 -25.88
N ARG A 110 9.87 -7.69 -25.12
CA ARG A 110 9.44 -8.99 -25.68
C ARG A 110 8.32 -8.84 -26.71
N ALA A 111 7.34 -7.97 -26.46
CA ALA A 111 6.25 -7.71 -27.42
C ALA A 111 6.74 -7.04 -28.72
N ARG A 112 7.72 -6.13 -28.63
CA ARG A 112 8.33 -5.48 -29.81
C ARG A 112 9.16 -6.47 -30.64
N GLU A 113 9.88 -7.36 -29.98
CA GLU A 113 10.71 -8.38 -30.62
C GLU A 113 9.84 -9.44 -31.33
N ASN A 114 8.80 -9.93 -30.66
CA ASN A 114 7.88 -10.91 -31.25
C ASN A 114 7.13 -10.34 -32.47
N LYS A 115 6.74 -9.06 -32.45
CA LYS A 115 6.15 -8.36 -33.61
C LYS A 115 7.14 -8.19 -34.79
N ARG A 116 8.43 -8.05 -34.52
CA ARG A 116 9.47 -7.96 -35.56
C ARG A 116 9.76 -9.32 -36.19
N GLY A 117 9.85 -10.38 -35.36
CA GLY A 117 10.04 -11.76 -35.82
C GLY A 117 8.91 -12.21 -36.76
N THR A 118 7.67 -12.17 -36.26
CA THR A 118 6.46 -12.54 -37.01
C THR A 118 6.29 -11.78 -38.33
N LYS A 119 6.56 -10.46 -38.35
CA LYS A 119 6.49 -9.67 -39.59
C LYS A 119 7.53 -10.11 -40.62
N SER A 120 8.74 -10.45 -40.19
CA SER A 120 9.83 -10.88 -41.08
C SER A 120 9.66 -12.31 -41.63
N GLU A 121 9.03 -13.19 -40.86
CA GLU A 121 8.65 -14.55 -41.30
C GLU A 121 7.53 -14.50 -42.34
N TRP A 122 6.49 -13.67 -42.11
CA TRP A 122 5.41 -13.48 -43.07
C TRP A 122 5.90 -12.94 -44.41
N THR A 123 6.76 -11.90 -44.43
CA THR A 123 7.32 -11.39 -45.70
C THR A 123 8.18 -12.40 -46.43
N ARG A 124 8.99 -13.21 -45.72
CA ARG A 124 9.78 -14.28 -46.34
C ARG A 124 8.89 -15.38 -46.91
N ALA A 125 7.89 -15.83 -46.17
CA ALA A 125 6.92 -16.83 -46.62
C ALA A 125 6.12 -16.35 -47.84
N ASP A 126 5.65 -15.10 -47.83
CA ASP A 126 4.92 -14.50 -48.96
C ASP A 126 5.78 -14.42 -50.23
N SER A 127 7.07 -14.08 -50.07
CA SER A 127 8.03 -14.02 -51.17
C SER A 127 8.32 -15.39 -51.81
N LEU A 128 8.40 -16.45 -51.00
CA LEU A 128 8.62 -17.83 -51.45
C LEU A 128 7.39 -18.40 -52.15
N ARG A 129 6.19 -18.05 -51.66
CA ARG A 129 4.91 -18.42 -52.26
C ARG A 129 4.73 -17.78 -53.65
N LYS A 130 5.07 -16.49 -53.81
CA LYS A 130 5.09 -15.83 -55.12
C LYS A 130 6.10 -16.46 -56.09
N LYS A 131 7.30 -16.80 -55.64
CA LYS A 131 8.31 -17.50 -56.47
C LYS A 131 7.84 -18.88 -56.93
N SER A 132 7.11 -19.63 -56.08
CA SER A 132 6.58 -20.94 -56.46
C SER A 132 5.45 -20.87 -57.48
N GLN A 133 4.55 -19.88 -57.39
CA GLN A 133 3.48 -19.71 -58.39
C GLN A 133 4.02 -19.28 -59.75
N ALA A 134 5.04 -18.41 -59.79
CA ALA A 134 5.68 -18.02 -61.05
C ALA A 134 6.41 -19.18 -61.77
N LYS A 135 6.86 -20.20 -61.02
CA LYS A 135 7.48 -21.42 -61.58
C LYS A 135 6.47 -22.45 -62.08
N LYS A 136 5.20 -22.37 -61.67
CA LYS A 136 4.14 -23.33 -62.03
C LYS A 136 3.32 -22.92 -63.26
N ASN A 137 3.45 -21.65 -63.67
CA ASN A 137 2.77 -21.04 -64.82
C ASN A 137 3.67 -20.88 -66.05
N LYS A 138 4.81 -21.58 -66.09
CA LYS A 138 5.80 -21.57 -67.15
C LYS A 138 6.11 -23.00 -67.56
#